data_AF-A0A523QW71-F1
#
_entry.id   AF-A0A523QW71-F1
#
_cell.length_a   1.000
_cell.length_b   1.000
_cell.length_c   1.000
_cell.angle_alpha   90.00
_cell.angle_beta   90.00
_cell.angle_gamma   90.00
#
_symmetry.space_group_name_H-M   'P 1'
#
loop_
_entity.id
_entity.type
_entity.pdbx_description
1 polymer ?
#
loop_
_entity_poly.entity_id
_entity_poly.type
_entity_poly.pdbx_seq_one_letter_code
_entity_poly.pdbx_strand_id
1 'polypeptide(L)'
;PKPPPPSKKLDDADKLDAARQDISIGNLEEAVKTYAKLVKRGKMVEEIIMDIQEALRKHPVDVGLWQTLGDAYMRADRLQDALDSYSKAEDLLR
;
A
#
# COMPACT_ATOMS: atom_id res chain seq x y z
N PRO A 1 29.09 5.26 28.68
CA PRO A 1 27.82 5.30 27.92
C PRO A 1 28.09 5.45 26.41
N LYS A 2 27.75 4.43 25.61
CA LYS A 2 27.71 4.59 24.14
C LYS A 2 26.59 5.58 23.80
N PRO A 3 26.78 6.48 22.81
CA PRO A 3 25.69 7.32 22.33
C PRO A 3 24.55 6.40 21.83
N PRO A 4 23.28 6.80 22.00
CA PRO A 4 22.17 6.08 21.39
C PRO A 4 22.41 6.00 19.86
N PRO A 5 22.10 4.86 19.21
CA PRO A 5 22.25 4.77 17.76
C PRO A 5 21.45 5.91 17.11
N PRO A 6 21.97 6.52 16.03
CA PRO A 6 21.25 7.58 15.34
C PRO A 6 19.89 7.01 14.95
N SER A 7 18.83 7.75 15.25
CA SER A 7 17.45 7.42 14.94
C SER A 7 17.36 7.11 13.45
N LYS A 8 17.49 5.84 13.07
CA LYS A 8 17.48 5.42 11.67
C LYS A 8 16.07 5.72 11.18
N LYS A 9 15.93 6.80 10.40
CA LYS A 9 14.76 6.94 9.54
C LYS A 9 14.73 5.66 8.70
N LEU A 10 13.71 4.82 8.89
CA LEU A 10 13.51 3.64 8.04
C LEU A 10 13.58 4.13 6.59
N ASP A 11 14.37 3.44 5.79
CA ASP A 11 14.42 3.71 4.36
C ASP A 11 13.11 3.23 3.70
N ASP A 12 13.01 3.40 2.38
CA ASP A 12 11.77 3.06 1.69
C ASP A 12 11.55 1.54 1.61
N ALA A 13 12.63 0.74 1.65
CA ALA A 13 12.56 -0.71 1.65
C ALA A 13 12.15 -1.26 3.01
N ASP A 14 12.72 -0.73 4.11
CA ASP A 14 12.30 -1.10 5.46
C ASP A 14 10.80 -0.82 5.69
N LYS A 15 10.28 0.28 5.10
CA LYS A 15 8.85 0.61 5.17
C LYS A 15 8.00 -0.34 4.36
N LEU A 16 8.47 -0.77 3.19
CA LEU A 16 7.76 -1.76 2.38
C LEU A 16 7.65 -3.08 3.15
N ASP A 17 8.74 -3.54 3.74
CA ASP A 17 8.75 -4.78 4.53
C ASP A 17 7.86 -4.68 5.78
N ALA A 18 7.84 -3.52 6.45
CA ALA A 18 6.92 -3.26 7.54
C ALA A 18 5.45 -3.36 7.08
N ALA A 19 5.10 -2.75 5.94
CA ALA A 19 3.74 -2.82 5.40
C ALA A 19 3.31 -4.26 5.03
N ARG A 20 4.24 -5.06 4.50
CA ARG A 20 4.02 -6.49 4.22
C ARG A 20 3.78 -7.30 5.49
N GLN A 21 4.55 -7.00 6.55
CA GLN A 21 4.35 -7.62 7.85
C GLN A 21 2.97 -7.25 8.42
N ASP A 22 2.57 -5.98 8.30
CA ASP A 22 1.25 -5.50 8.72
C ASP A 22 0.12 -6.25 7.98
N ILE A 23 0.22 -6.45 6.66
CA ILE A 23 -0.73 -7.31 5.92
C ILE A 23 -0.78 -8.72 6.52
N SER A 24 0.38 -9.34 6.74
CA SER A 24 0.49 -10.72 7.22
C SER A 24 -0.18 -10.94 8.57
N ILE A 25 -0.14 -9.94 9.46
CA ILE A 25 -0.78 -9.98 10.78
C ILE A 25 -2.22 -9.42 10.78
N GLY A 26 -2.75 -9.03 9.62
CA GLY A 26 -4.10 -8.49 9.46
C GLY A 26 -4.25 -7.01 9.82
N ASN A 27 -3.15 -6.29 10.02
CA ASN A 27 -3.13 -4.85 10.30
C ASN A 27 -3.23 -4.02 9.00
N LEU A 28 -4.33 -4.21 8.26
CA LEU A 28 -4.50 -3.64 6.92
C LEU A 28 -4.49 -2.11 6.91
N GLU A 29 -5.00 -1.47 7.97
CA GLU A 29 -5.06 -0.01 8.07
C GLU A 29 -3.65 0.63 8.06
N GLU A 30 -2.72 0.10 8.85
CA GLU A 30 -1.34 0.61 8.89
C GLU A 30 -0.54 0.25 7.63
N ALA A 31 -0.78 -0.94 7.07
CA ALA A 31 -0.20 -1.32 5.79
C ALA A 31 -0.60 -0.31 4.70
N VAL A 32 -1.90 -0.04 4.56
CA VAL A 32 -2.46 0.94 3.60
C VAL A 32 -1.85 2.32 3.80
N LYS A 33 -1.75 2.81 5.04
CA LYS A 33 -1.10 4.11 5.34
C LYS A 33 0.35 4.16 4.88
N THR A 34 1.08 3.05 5.04
CA THR A 34 2.49 2.97 4.64
C THR A 34 2.64 2.88 3.13
N TYR A 35 1.85 2.04 2.48
CA TYR A 35 1.78 1.92 1.02
C TYR A 35 1.42 3.25 0.35
N ALA A 36 0.37 3.94 0.81
CA ALA A 36 -0.04 5.23 0.27
C ALA A 36 1.08 6.28 0.32
N LYS A 37 1.89 6.30 1.39
CA LYS A 37 3.05 7.19 1.51
C LYS A 37 4.15 6.86 0.49
N LEU A 38 4.41 5.58 0.24
CA LEU A 38 5.41 5.12 -0.73
C LEU A 38 4.95 5.40 -2.18
N VAL A 39 3.69 5.09 -2.49
CA VAL A 39 3.03 5.37 -3.78
C VAL A 39 3.06 6.86 -4.08
N LYS A 40 2.67 7.71 -3.14
CA LYS A 40 2.72 9.18 -3.31
C LYS A 40 4.12 9.68 -3.66
N ARG A 41 5.17 9.01 -3.16
CA ARG A 41 6.58 9.32 -3.46
C ARG A 41 7.09 8.64 -4.73
N GLY A 42 6.28 7.83 -5.41
CA GLY A 42 6.66 7.05 -6.59
C GLY A 42 7.68 5.97 -6.30
N LYS A 43 7.66 5.39 -5.09
CA LYS A 43 8.62 4.38 -4.66
C LYS A 43 7.99 3.01 -4.71
N MET A 44 8.69 2.06 -5.33
CA MET A 44 8.36 0.63 -5.30
C MET A 44 6.93 0.36 -5.80
N VAL A 45 6.45 1.16 -6.75
CA VAL A 45 5.04 1.20 -7.14
C VAL A 45 4.57 -0.15 -7.67
N GLU A 46 5.40 -0.82 -8.47
CA GLU A 46 5.07 -2.14 -9.04
C GLU A 46 5.00 -3.22 -7.94
N GLU A 47 5.93 -3.21 -7.01
CA GLU A 47 5.95 -4.12 -5.86
C GLU A 47 4.71 -3.91 -4.99
N ILE A 48 4.29 -2.66 -4.76
CA ILE A 48 3.10 -2.32 -4.00
C ILE A 48 1.82 -2.79 -4.72
N ILE A 49 1.74 -2.62 -6.05
CA ILE A 49 0.63 -3.16 -6.84
C ILE A 49 0.51 -4.67 -6.62
N MET A 50 1.62 -5.40 -6.72
CA MET A 50 1.63 -6.86 -6.52
C MET A 50 1.19 -7.26 -5.10
N ASP A 51 1.76 -6.61 -4.08
CA ASP A 51 1.43 -6.88 -2.68
C ASP A 51 -0.07 -6.66 -2.40
N ILE A 52 -0.62 -5.55 -2.89
CA ILE A 52 -2.04 -5.20 -2.67
C ILE A 52 -2.96 -6.13 -3.45
N GLN A 53 -2.62 -6.50 -4.70
CA GLN A 53 -3.39 -7.49 -5.46
C GLN A 53 -3.47 -8.84 -4.73
N GLU A 54 -2.39 -9.29 -4.10
CA GLU A 54 -2.41 -10.51 -3.30
C GLU A 54 -3.27 -10.33 -2.04
N ALA A 55 -3.14 -9.21 -1.33
CA ALA A 55 -3.93 -8.90 -0.15
C ALA A 55 -5.44 -8.89 -0.46
N LEU A 56 -5.83 -8.30 -1.59
CA LEU A 56 -7.23 -8.24 -2.04
C LEU A 56 -7.83 -9.62 -2.37
N ARG A 57 -7.02 -10.64 -2.69
CA ARG A 57 -7.54 -12.01 -2.82
C ARG A 57 -8.06 -12.55 -1.48
N LYS A 58 -7.48 -12.11 -0.36
CA LYS A 58 -7.87 -12.51 1.00
C LYS A 58 -8.86 -11.52 1.63
N HIS A 59 -8.77 -10.25 1.25
CA HIS A 59 -9.57 -9.15 1.79
C HIS A 59 -10.28 -8.39 0.66
N PRO A 60 -11.18 -9.05 -0.11
CA PRO A 60 -11.76 -8.46 -1.32
C PRO A 60 -12.71 -7.28 -1.08
N VAL A 61 -13.13 -7.08 0.17
CA VAL A 61 -14.05 -6.01 0.60
C VAL A 61 -13.34 -4.86 1.31
N ASP A 62 -12.00 -4.88 1.38
CA ASP A 62 -11.26 -3.80 2.02
C ASP A 62 -11.15 -2.59 1.10
N VAL A 63 -11.85 -1.52 1.47
CA VAL A 63 -11.90 -0.27 0.70
C VAL A 63 -10.53 0.41 0.62
N GLY A 64 -9.75 0.37 1.70
CA GLY A 64 -8.44 1.02 1.76
C GLY A 64 -7.44 0.40 0.81
N LEU A 65 -7.45 -0.93 0.68
CA LEU A 65 -6.65 -1.64 -0.31
C LEU A 65 -7.06 -1.31 -1.74
N TRP A 66 -8.35 -1.26 -2.06
CA TRP A 66 -8.82 -0.88 -3.41
C TRP A 66 -8.45 0.57 -3.77
N GLN A 67 -8.60 1.50 -2.82
CA GLN A 67 -8.17 2.90 -3.01
C GLN A 67 -6.66 3.00 -3.24
N THR A 68 -5.86 2.31 -2.42
CA THR A 68 -4.40 2.36 -2.53
C THR A 68 -3.90 1.69 -3.82
N LEU A 69 -4.58 0.63 -4.27
CA LEU A 69 -4.31 0.01 -5.57
C LEU A 69 -4.57 1.00 -6.72
N GLY A 70 -5.69 1.74 -6.65
CA GLY A 70 -5.99 2.80 -7.61
C GLY A 70 -4.91 3.88 -7.65
N ASP A 71 -4.48 4.36 -6.48
CA ASP A 71 -3.39 5.35 -6.37
C ASP A 71 -2.08 4.82 -6.95
N ALA A 72 -1.76 3.54 -6.72
CA ALA A 72 -0.56 2.91 -7.23
C ALA A 72 -0.61 2.79 -8.76
N TYR A 73 -1.75 2.38 -9.32
CA TYR A 73 -1.94 2.35 -10.76
C TYR A 73 -1.89 3.73 -11.41
N MET A 74 -2.49 4.75 -10.79
CA MET A 74 -2.33 6.14 -11.24
C MET A 74 -0.87 6.54 -11.28
N ARG A 75 -0.10 6.18 -10.24
CA ARG A 75 1.33 6.51 -10.16
C ARG A 75 2.17 5.79 -11.23
N ALA A 76 1.72 4.61 -11.66
CA ALA A 76 2.30 3.81 -12.72
C ALA A 76 1.75 4.14 -14.14
N ASP A 77 0.95 5.21 -14.28
CA ASP A 77 0.32 5.63 -15.54
C ASP A 77 -0.66 4.59 -16.14
N ARG A 78 -1.17 3.67 -15.30
CA ARG A 78 -2.16 2.65 -15.67
C ARG A 78 -3.57 3.14 -15.37
N LEU A 79 -4.03 4.11 -16.16
CA LEU A 79 -5.25 4.86 -15.85
C LEU A 79 -6.51 3.99 -15.83
N GLN A 80 -6.62 2.99 -16.72
CA GLN A 80 -7.79 2.11 -16.73
C GLN A 80 -7.86 1.24 -15.46
N ASP A 81 -6.75 0.62 -15.09
CA ASP A 81 -6.67 -0.20 -13.86
C ASP A 81 -6.94 0.62 -12.59
N ALA A 82 -6.51 1.90 -12.60
CA ALA A 82 -6.80 2.82 -11.51
C ALA A 82 -8.30 3.10 -11.38
N LEU A 83 -8.97 3.43 -12.49
CA LEU A 83 -10.42 3.67 -12.51
C LEU A 83 -11.21 2.44 -12.08
N ASP A 84 -10.81 1.25 -12.53
CA ASP A 84 -11.45 -0.01 -12.14
C ASP A 84 -11.31 -0.23 -10.62
N SER A 85 -10.14 0.05 -10.06
CA SER A 85 -9.87 -0.08 -8.62
C SER A 85 -10.68 0.92 -7.78
N TYR A 86 -10.76 2.19 -8.21
CA TYR A 86 -11.59 3.19 -7.53
C TYR A 86 -13.07 2.90 -7.63
N SER A 87 -13.55 2.39 -8.77
CA SER A 87 -14.95 1.98 -8.93
C SER A 87 -15.30 0.85 -7.95
N LYS A 88 -14.38 -0.11 -7.74
CA LYS A 88 -14.54 -1.14 -6.72
C LYS A 88 -14.59 -0.57 -5.30
N ALA A 89 -13.73 0.39 -4.98
CA ALA A 89 -13.77 1.07 -3.69
C ALA A 89 -15.10 1.82 -3.48
N GLU A 90 -15.61 2.50 -4.50
CA GLU A 90 -16.89 3.20 -4.45
C GLU A 90 -18.08 2.23 -4.25
N ASP A 91 -18.12 1.13 -5.00
CA ASP A 91 -19.18 0.13 -4.90
C ASP A 91 -19.28 -0.47 -3.49
N LEU A 92 -18.15 -0.61 -2.79
CA LEU A 92 -18.09 -1.13 -1.41
C LEU A 92 -18.58 -0.13 -0.35
N LEU A 93 -18.67 1.16 -0.68
CA LEU A 93 -19.15 2.23 0.22
C LEU A 93 -20.65 2.52 0.09
N ARG A 94 -21.32 1.90 -0.89
CA ARG A 94 -22.74 2.13 -1.18
C ARG A 94 -23.69 1.34 -0.28
#